data_AF-A0A497JIX6-F1
#
_entry.id   AF-A0A497JIX6-F1
#
_cell.length_a   1.000
_cell.length_b   1.000
_cell.length_c   1.000
_cell.angle_alpha   90.00
_cell.angle_beta   90.00
_cell.angle_gamma   90.00
#
_symmetry.space_group_name_H-M   'P 1'
#
loop_
_entity.id
_entity.type
_entity.pdbx_description
1 polymer ?
#
loop_
_entity_poly.entity_id
_entity_poly.type
_entity_poly.pdbx_seq_one_letter_code
_entity_poly.pdbx_strand_id
1 'polypeptide(L)'
;MALSGVFTALYVVINVVQMVSVGNPTIYGPIQLRVADCLIAIAALLGYPVIIGVTVGCFLTNAYYFIGPQDVVLGPIANLAAASVVFALRKHRLAACVAGAFPVGIIVGGYLWLFFPPPEVLNVLPVWAGM
;
A
#
# COMPACT_ATOMS: atom_id res chain seq x y z
N MET A 1 -5.56 17.98 -12.77
CA MET A 1 -4.20 17.38 -12.83
C MET A 1 -3.26 17.88 -11.74
N ALA A 2 -3.37 19.13 -11.25
CA ALA A 2 -2.57 19.59 -10.12
C ALA A 2 -2.80 18.77 -8.83
N LEU A 3 -4.07 18.46 -8.52
CA LEU A 3 -4.45 17.73 -7.31
C LEU A 3 -3.84 16.31 -7.25
N SER A 4 -3.88 15.57 -8.36
CA SER A 4 -3.26 14.24 -8.45
C SER A 4 -1.75 14.30 -8.20
N GLY A 5 -1.07 15.32 -8.73
CA GLY A 5 0.36 15.52 -8.51
C GLY A 5 0.71 15.81 -7.04
N VAL A 6 -0.12 16.58 -6.34
CA VAL A 6 0.05 16.80 -4.89
C VAL A 6 -0.09 15.49 -4.13
N PHE A 7 -1.10 14.66 -4.44
CA PHE A 7 -1.27 13.36 -3.79
C PHE A 7 -0.16 12.37 -4.12
N THR A 8 0.36 12.38 -5.36
CA THR A 8 1.55 11.60 -5.74
C THR A 8 2.75 12.03 -4.90
N ALA A 9 3.04 13.33 -4.83
CA ALA A 9 4.16 13.84 -4.05
C ALA A 9 4.01 13.50 -2.56
N LEU A 10 2.80 13.65 -2.01
CA LEU A 10 2.51 13.39 -0.61
C LEU A 10 2.65 11.89 -0.28
N TYR A 11 2.19 11.01 -1.17
CA TYR A 11 2.38 9.56 -1.04
C TYR A 11 3.87 9.18 -1.06
N VAL A 12 4.63 9.74 -1.99
CA VAL A 12 6.08 9.48 -2.10
C VAL A 12 6.82 10.00 -0.87
N VAL A 13 6.55 11.24 -0.45
CA VAL A 13 7.21 11.86 0.71
C VAL A 13 6.89 11.08 1.98
N ILE A 14 5.64 10.67 2.22
CA ILE A 14 5.31 9.88 3.41
C ILE A 14 6.08 8.56 3.41
N ASN A 15 6.10 7.82 2.29
CA ASN A 15 6.83 6.56 2.26
C ASN A 15 8.35 6.75 2.43
N VAL A 16 8.94 7.77 1.80
CA VAL A 16 10.37 8.07 1.92
C VAL A 16 10.71 8.53 3.34
N VAL A 17 9.90 9.41 3.95
CA VAL A 17 10.11 9.87 5.33
C VAL A 17 9.91 8.72 6.31
N GLN A 18 8.87 7.90 6.14
CA GLN A 18 8.64 6.74 7.00
C GLN A 18 9.78 5.73 6.88
N MET A 19 10.37 5.58 5.67
CA MET A 19 11.55 4.74 5.44
C MET A 19 12.76 5.26 6.23
N VAL A 20 12.99 6.57 6.21
CA VAL A 20 14.13 7.21 6.88
C VAL A 20 13.94 7.30 8.40
N SER A 21 12.71 7.52 8.88
CA SER A 21 12.43 7.82 10.30
C SER A 21 12.15 6.59 11.15
N VAL A 22 11.39 5.61 10.65
CA VAL A 22 10.99 4.42 11.43
C VAL A 22 11.95 3.24 11.23
N GLY A 23 12.79 3.29 10.20
CA GLY A 23 13.72 2.21 9.88
C GLY A 23 13.04 0.96 9.32
N ASN A 24 13.85 0.11 8.71
CA ASN A 24 13.46 -1.07 7.95
C ASN A 24 13.06 -2.25 8.87
N PRO A 25 11.85 -2.23 9.42
CA PRO A 25 10.99 -3.41 9.23
C PRO A 25 9.55 -3.06 8.84
N THR A 26 9.18 -1.78 8.82
CA THR A 26 7.75 -1.39 8.74
C THR A 26 7.27 -1.13 7.31
N ILE A 27 8.17 -0.78 6.37
CA ILE A 27 7.79 -0.57 4.96
C ILE A 27 8.18 -1.77 4.11
N TYR A 28 9.27 -2.44 4.50
CA TYR A 28 9.96 -3.44 3.71
C TYR A 28 10.47 -4.62 4.54
N GLY A 29 9.99 -4.75 5.78
CA GLY A 29 10.23 -5.94 6.59
C GLY A 29 9.12 -6.96 6.46
N PRO A 30 9.14 -8.02 7.30
CA PRO A 30 8.13 -9.08 7.30
C PRO A 30 6.71 -8.57 7.62
N ILE A 31 6.57 -7.35 8.13
CA ILE A 31 5.28 -6.70 8.41
C ILE A 31 5.28 -5.34 7.68
N GLN A 32 4.75 -5.30 6.45
CA GLN A 32 4.66 -4.04 5.69
C GLN A 32 3.39 -3.27 6.07
N LEU A 33 3.55 -2.25 6.90
CA LEU A 33 2.50 -1.31 7.28
C LEU A 33 2.86 0.08 6.72
N ARG A 34 2.28 0.44 5.58
CA ARG A 34 2.50 1.74 4.93
C ARG A 34 1.49 2.75 5.46
N VAL A 35 1.96 3.80 6.15
CA VAL A 35 1.08 4.90 6.62
C VAL A 35 0.44 5.62 5.42
N ALA A 36 1.09 5.55 4.27
CA ALA A 36 0.60 6.11 3.02
C ALA A 36 -0.74 5.50 2.56
N ASP A 37 -1.12 4.31 3.02
CA ASP A 37 -2.43 3.71 2.68
C ASP A 37 -3.61 4.46 3.32
N CYS A 38 -3.36 5.26 4.36
CA CYS A 38 -4.34 6.21 4.88
C CYS A 38 -4.75 7.26 3.83
N LEU A 39 -3.89 7.56 2.84
CA LEU A 39 -4.26 8.46 1.73
C LEU A 39 -5.26 7.80 0.78
N ILE A 40 -5.28 6.46 0.70
CA ILE A 40 -6.24 5.73 -0.12
C ILE A 40 -7.66 5.93 0.41
N ALA A 41 -7.83 5.99 1.73
CA ALA A 41 -9.12 6.31 2.34
C ALA A 41 -9.63 7.70 1.93
N ILE A 42 -8.73 8.66 1.68
CA ILE A 42 -9.06 10.01 1.21
C ILE A 42 -9.58 9.97 -0.24
N ALA A 43 -9.30 8.92 -1.01
CA ALA A 43 -9.85 8.73 -2.36
C ALA A 43 -11.39 8.61 -2.36
N ALA A 44 -12.01 8.15 -1.27
CA ALA A 44 -13.47 8.11 -1.15
C ALA A 44 -14.12 9.50 -1.17
N LEU A 45 -13.37 10.54 -0.76
CA LEU A 45 -13.83 11.93 -0.68
C LEU A 45 -13.53 12.73 -1.94
N LEU A 46 -12.32 12.59 -2.49
CA LEU A 46 -11.84 13.40 -3.61
C LEU A 46 -11.90 12.71 -4.98
N GLY A 47 -12.19 11.40 -5.01
CA GLY A 47 -12.44 10.64 -6.23
C GLY A 47 -11.22 10.32 -7.08
N TYR A 48 -11.44 10.20 -8.40
CA TYR A 48 -10.44 9.81 -9.41
C TYR A 48 -9.05 10.49 -9.33
N PRO A 49 -8.89 11.80 -9.01
CA PRO A 49 -7.56 12.39 -8.92
C PRO A 49 -6.68 11.77 -7.84
N VAL A 50 -7.27 11.30 -6.74
CA VAL A 50 -6.52 10.62 -5.67
C VAL A 50 -6.13 9.22 -6.12
N ILE A 51 -7.04 8.47 -6.75
CA ILE A 51 -6.76 7.12 -7.27
C ILE A 51 -5.51 7.13 -8.17
N ILE A 52 -5.44 8.08 -9.10
CA ILE A 52 -4.28 8.25 -9.99
C ILE A 52 -3.05 8.70 -9.19
N GLY A 53 -3.24 9.61 -8.23
CA GLY A 53 -2.15 10.12 -7.40
C GLY A 53 -1.44 9.03 -6.59
N VAL A 54 -2.20 8.18 -5.89
CA VAL A 54 -1.68 7.11 -5.03
C VAL A 54 -1.07 5.95 -5.85
N THR A 55 -1.65 5.62 -7.01
CA THR A 55 -1.11 4.56 -7.89
C THR A 55 0.23 4.94 -8.49
N VAL A 56 0.32 6.17 -9.04
CA VAL A 56 1.61 6.71 -9.55
C VAL A 56 2.61 6.89 -8.41
N GLY A 57 2.17 7.37 -7.24
CA GLY A 57 3.03 7.51 -6.07
C GLY A 57 3.62 6.17 -5.62
N CYS A 58 2.80 5.12 -5.58
CA CYS A 58 3.26 3.77 -5.23
C CYS A 58 4.27 3.22 -6.22
N PHE A 59 4.03 3.42 -7.52
CA PHE A 59 4.98 3.02 -8.55
C PHE A 59 6.34 3.72 -8.38
N LEU A 60 6.34 5.03 -8.14
CA LEU A 60 7.57 5.81 -7.92
C LEU A 60 8.31 5.39 -6.65
N THR A 61 7.59 5.21 -5.55
CA THR A 61 8.18 4.75 -4.28
C THR A 61 8.81 3.37 -4.42
N ASN A 62 8.09 2.41 -5.02
CA ASN A 62 8.59 1.05 -5.19
C ASN A 62 9.75 1.01 -6.20
N ALA A 63 9.71 1.84 -7.26
CA ALA A 63 10.81 1.97 -8.21
C ALA A 63 12.08 2.59 -7.59
N TYR A 64 11.92 3.50 -6.63
CA TYR A 64 13.05 4.14 -5.94
C TYR A 64 13.78 3.17 -4.99
N TYR A 65 13.05 2.33 -4.26
CA TYR A 65 13.65 1.40 -3.30
C TYR A 65 14.01 0.03 -3.90
N PHE A 66 13.29 -0.39 -4.94
CA PHE A 66 13.55 -1.59 -5.75
C PHE A 66 13.89 -2.86 -4.95
N ILE A 67 12.93 -3.42 -4.20
CA ILE A 67 13.08 -4.77 -3.60
C ILE A 67 13.03 -5.86 -4.66
N GLY A 68 12.10 -5.73 -5.59
CA GLY A 68 11.84 -6.75 -6.60
C GLY A 68 10.85 -6.25 -7.64
N PRO A 69 10.95 -6.76 -8.87
CA PRO A 69 10.05 -6.36 -9.96
C PRO A 69 8.57 -6.67 -9.63
N GLN A 70 8.31 -7.66 -8.77
CA GLN A 70 6.97 -8.00 -8.30
C GLN A 70 6.35 -6.88 -7.46
N ASP A 71 7.08 -6.27 -6.52
CA ASP A 71 6.56 -5.17 -5.69
C ASP A 71 6.31 -3.91 -6.53
N VAL A 72 7.17 -3.63 -7.52
CA VAL A 72 7.01 -2.48 -8.43
C VAL A 72 5.75 -2.58 -9.29
N VAL A 73 5.32 -3.79 -9.66
CA VAL A 73 4.14 -4.00 -10.51
C VAL A 73 2.89 -4.29 -9.67
N LEU A 74 2.98 -5.19 -8.69
CA LEU A 74 1.84 -5.62 -7.88
C LEU A 74 1.44 -4.57 -6.84
N GLY A 75 2.37 -3.77 -6.31
CA GLY A 75 2.07 -2.70 -5.36
C GLY A 75 1.12 -1.63 -5.94
N PRO A 76 1.41 -1.05 -7.12
CA PRO A 76 0.51 -0.11 -7.78
C PRO A 76 -0.84 -0.73 -8.15
N ILE A 77 -0.87 -2.00 -8.55
CA ILE A 77 -2.12 -2.73 -8.84
C ILE A 77 -2.95 -2.88 -7.56
N ALA A 78 -2.32 -3.22 -6.44
CA ALA A 78 -2.98 -3.32 -5.15
C ALA A 78 -3.56 -1.96 -4.71
N ASN A 79 -2.81 -0.87 -4.87
CA ASN A 79 -3.32 0.47 -4.58
C ASN A 79 -4.47 0.89 -5.50
N LEU A 80 -4.43 0.51 -6.77
CA LEU A 80 -5.52 0.78 -7.71
C LEU A 80 -6.77 0.01 -7.30
N ALA A 81 -6.64 -1.26 -6.97
CA ALA A 81 -7.73 -2.10 -6.48
C ALA A 81 -8.31 -1.54 -5.18
N ALA A 82 -7.47 -1.21 -4.20
CA ALA A 82 -7.89 -0.62 -2.94
C ALA A 82 -8.62 0.72 -3.13
N ALA A 83 -8.06 1.64 -3.92
CA ALA A 83 -8.63 2.94 -4.17
C ALA A 83 -9.95 2.86 -4.97
N SER A 84 -10.07 1.90 -5.90
CA SER A 84 -11.31 1.66 -6.65
C SER A 84 -12.42 1.08 -5.78
N VAL A 85 -12.11 0.14 -4.88
CA VAL A 85 -13.06 -0.40 -3.89
C VAL A 85 -13.52 0.70 -2.93
N VAL A 86 -12.59 1.52 -2.43
CA VAL A 86 -12.91 2.66 -1.56
C VAL A 86 -13.81 3.67 -2.27
N PHE A 87 -13.55 3.94 -3.56
CA PHE A 87 -14.36 4.83 -4.36
C PHE A 87 -15.76 4.27 -4.63
N ALA A 88 -15.89 2.98 -4.90
CA ALA A 88 -17.17 2.30 -5.07
C ALA A 88 -18.02 2.34 -3.77
N LEU A 89 -17.39 2.18 -2.61
CA LEU A 89 -18.04 2.21 -1.30
C LEU A 89 -18.13 3.61 -0.67
N ARG A 90 -17.97 4.70 -1.44
CA ARG A 90 -18.01 6.10 -0.97
C ARG A 90 -19.21 6.47 -0.08
N LYS A 91 -20.33 5.73 -0.18
CA LYS A 91 -21.55 5.92 0.62
C LYS A 91 -21.39 5.45 2.08
N HIS A 92 -20.52 4.48 2.34
CA HIS A 92 -20.24 3.92 3.67
C HIS A 92 -18.75 4.06 4.01
N ARG A 93 -18.32 5.27 4.36
CA ARG A 93 -16.90 5.66 4.52
C ARG A 93 -16.08 4.72 5.42
N LEU A 94 -16.64 4.25 6.54
CA LEU A 94 -15.94 3.32 7.44
C LEU A 94 -15.77 1.94 6.81
N ALA A 95 -16.81 1.41 6.17
CA ALA A 95 -16.73 0.15 5.44
C ALA A 95 -15.79 0.24 4.24
N ALA A 96 -15.72 1.41 3.58
CA ALA A 96 -14.79 1.66 2.49
C ALA A 96 -13.33 1.56 2.95
N CYS A 97 -12.96 2.15 4.09
CA CYS A 97 -11.60 2.05 4.62
C CYS A 97 -11.22 0.60 4.96
N VAL A 98 -12.10 -0.14 5.62
CA VAL A 98 -11.85 -1.55 5.97
C VAL A 98 -11.77 -2.41 4.71
N ALA A 99 -12.71 -2.24 3.77
CA ALA A 99 -12.73 -2.98 2.51
C ALA A 99 -11.54 -2.63 1.60
N GLY A 100 -11.04 -1.40 1.65
CA GLY A 100 -9.86 -0.95 0.90
C GLY A 100 -8.55 -1.52 1.43
N ALA A 101 -8.48 -1.85 2.73
CA ALA A 101 -7.31 -2.47 3.32
C ALA A 101 -7.15 -3.95 2.91
N PHE A 102 -8.25 -4.63 2.57
CA PHE A 102 -8.22 -6.05 2.17
C PHE A 102 -7.40 -6.32 0.89
N PRO A 103 -7.61 -5.60 -0.24
CA PRO A 103 -6.82 -5.77 -1.45
C PRO A 103 -5.32 -5.57 -1.20
N VAL A 104 -4.95 -4.57 -0.40
CA VAL A 104 -3.54 -4.31 -0.07
C VAL A 104 -2.99 -5.45 0.77
N GLY A 105 -3.68 -5.86 1.83
CA GLY A 105 -3.24 -6.96 2.70
C GLY A 105 -3.11 -8.30 1.96
N ILE A 106 -4.08 -8.65 1.13
CA ILE A 106 -4.06 -9.93 0.38
C ILE A 106 -2.96 -9.93 -0.68
N ILE A 107 -2.82 -8.83 -1.45
CA ILE A 107 -1.85 -8.79 -2.55
C ILE A 107 -0.43 -8.62 -1.98
N VAL A 108 -0.22 -7.65 -1.09
CA VAL A 108 1.10 -7.33 -0.52
C VAL A 108 1.58 -8.41 0.44
N GLY A 109 0.73 -8.86 1.37
CA GLY A 109 1.02 -10.00 2.25
C GLY A 109 1.25 -11.30 1.47
N GLY A 110 0.48 -11.50 0.40
CA GLY A 110 0.55 -12.68 -0.44
C GLY A 110 1.82 -12.84 -1.29
N TYR A 111 2.61 -11.78 -1.55
CA TYR A 111 3.94 -11.91 -2.17
C TYR A 111 5.10 -11.69 -1.21
N LEU A 112 4.83 -11.19 0.00
CA LEU A 112 5.84 -10.90 1.02
C LEU A 112 6.60 -12.16 1.48
N TRP A 113 5.92 -13.32 1.53
CA TRP A 113 6.52 -14.61 1.86
C TRP A 113 7.64 -15.07 0.90
N LEU A 114 7.70 -14.52 -0.32
CA LEU A 114 8.76 -14.82 -1.29
C LEU A 114 10.09 -14.12 -0.94
N PHE A 115 10.04 -13.04 -0.17
CA PHE A 115 11.19 -12.17 0.09
C PHE A 115 11.71 -12.28 1.53
N PHE A 116 10.85 -12.60 2.49
CA PHE A 116 11.22 -12.65 3.90
C PHE A 116 10.80 -13.98 4.56
N PRO A 117 11.60 -14.51 5.49
CA PRO A 117 11.14 -15.59 6.36
C PRO A 117 10.03 -15.07 7.30
N PRO A 118 9.06 -15.93 7.65
CA PRO A 118 7.95 -15.55 8.53
C PRO A 118 8.47 -15.14 9.91
N PRO A 119 7.87 -14.13 10.56
CA PRO A 119 8.25 -13.74 11.91
C PRO A 119 8.09 -14.93 12.86
N GLU A 120 9.07 -15.15 13.75
CA GLU A 120 9.19 -16.37 14.57
C GLU A 120 7.94 -16.71 15.40
N VAL A 121 7.10 -15.72 15.71
CA VAL A 121 5.84 -15.87 16.46
C VAL A 121 4.73 -16.57 15.66
N LEU A 122 4.78 -16.54 14.32
CA LEU A 122 3.79 -17.12 13.40
C LEU A 122 4.30 -18.36 12.65
N ASN A 123 5.46 -18.89 13.03
CA ASN A 123 6.11 -20.05 12.40
C ASN A 123 5.31 -21.37 12.53
N VAL A 124 4.20 -21.36 13.26
CA VAL A 124 3.23 -22.47 13.37
C VAL A 124 2.22 -22.51 12.23
N LEU A 125 2.06 -21.42 11.48
CA LEU A 125 1.16 -21.34 10.32
C LEU A 125 1.95 -21.56 9.01
N PRO A 126 1.28 -22.05 7.94
CA PRO A 126 1.88 -22.07 6.61
C PRO A 126 2.44 -20.68 6.28
N VAL A 127 3.60 -20.62 5.62
CA VAL A 127 4.34 -19.35 5.37
C VAL A 127 3.48 -18.29 4.67
N TRP A 128 2.51 -18.71 3.86
CA TRP A 128 1.54 -17.83 3.18
C TRP A 128 0.41 -17.31 4.07
N ALA A 129 0.13 -17.96 5.22
CA ALA A 129 -0.88 -17.58 6.20
C ALA A 129 -0.28 -16.83 7.40
N GLY A 130 1.05 -16.88 7.56
CA GLY A 130 1.80 -16.16 8.58
C GLY A 130 2.27 -14.76 8.17
N MET A 131 1.94 -14.31 6.95
CA MET A 131 2.28 -12.99 6.39
C MET A 131 1.05 -12.21 5.95
#